data_AF-A0A951J1R4-F1
#
_entry.id   AF-A0A951J1R4-F1
#
_cell.length_a   1.000
_cell.length_b   1.000
_cell.length_c   1.000
_cell.angle_alpha   90.00
_cell.angle_beta   90.00
_cell.angle_gamma   90.00
#
_symmetry.space_group_name_H-M   'P 1'
#
loop_
_entity.id
_entity.type
_entity.pdbx_description
1 polymer ?
#
loop_
_entity_poly.entity_id
_entity_poly.type
_entity_poly.pdbx_seq_one_letter_code
_entity_poly.pdbx_strand_id
1 'polypeptide(L)' 'MDLTRKAKEEIDARLDKIENFIAKNGIGSKYLQKAKKTHRDVNLALAASGLVAIVGIALWYKFKGKKEE' A
#
# COMPACT_ATOMS: atom_id res chain seq x y z
N MET A 1 -10.44 -4.37 36.71
CA MET A 1 -9.98 -4.88 35.40
C MET A 1 -10.67 -4.18 34.23
N ASP A 2 -12.01 -4.03 34.23
CA ASP A 2 -12.72 -3.37 33.13
C ASP A 2 -12.52 -1.84 33.06
N LEU A 3 -12.44 -1.16 34.22
CA LEU A 3 -12.18 0.29 34.27
C LEU A 3 -10.77 0.65 33.74
N THR A 4 -9.76 -0.13 34.12
CA THR A 4 -8.38 0.04 33.64
C THR A 4 -8.28 -0.20 32.13
N ARG A 5 -9.01 -1.20 31.61
CA ARG A 5 -9.08 -1.48 30.18
C ARG A 5 -9.71 -0.31 29.40
N LYS A 6 -10.87 0.18 29.86
CA LYS A 6 -11.54 1.34 29.25
C LYS A 6 -10.69 2.60 29.30
N ALA A 7 -9.99 2.83 30.41
CA ALA A 7 -9.06 3.95 30.54
C ALA A 7 -7.91 3.84 29.54
N LYS A 8 -7.36 2.63 29.35
CA LYS A 8 -6.31 2.38 28.36
C LYS A 8 -6.83 2.60 26.93
N GLU A 9 -7.98 2.05 26.59
CA GLU A 9 -8.60 2.21 25.26
C GLU A 9 -8.85 3.68 24.92
N GLU A 10 -9.33 4.48 25.86
CA GLU A 10 -9.52 5.93 25.67
C GLU A 10 -8.19 6.67 25.48
N ILE A 11 -7.13 6.25 26.18
CA ILE A 11 -5.78 6.82 26.00
C ILE A 11 -5.23 6.48 24.61
N ASP A 12 -5.32 5.22 24.20
CA ASP A 12 -4.87 4.76 22.89
C ASP A 12 -5.64 5.48 21.76
N ALA A 13 -6.97 5.62 21.89
CA ALA A 13 -7.78 6.37 20.93
C ALA A 13 -7.38 7.84 20.82
N ARG A 14 -6.99 8.47 21.93
CA ARG A 14 -6.48 9.86 21.93
C ARG A 14 -5.11 9.96 21.30
N LEU A 15 -4.22 9.02 21.58
CA LEU A 15 -2.90 8.92 20.94
C LEU A 15 -3.05 8.80 19.43
N ASP A 16 -3.88 7.86 18.95
CA ASP A 16 -4.16 7.67 17.53
C ASP A 16 -4.67 8.96 16.88
N LYS A 17 -5.52 9.72 17.57
CA LYS A 17 -6.03 10.99 17.06
C LYS A 17 -4.92 12.04 16.90
N ILE A 18 -3.99 12.11 17.85
CA ILE A 18 -2.84 13.02 17.81
C ILE A 18 -1.88 12.60 16.71
N GLU A 19 -1.54 11.31 16.61
CA GLU A 19 -0.66 10.78 15.57
C GLU A 19 -1.22 11.04 14.17
N ASN A 20 -2.52 10.81 13.97
CA ASN A 20 -3.19 11.11 12.71
C ASN A 20 -3.18 12.61 12.41
N PHE A 21 -3.36 13.46 13.42
CA PHE A 21 -3.26 14.91 13.25
C PHE A 21 -1.84 15.33 12.82
N ILE A 22 -0.79 14.79 13.44
CA ILE A 22 0.61 15.07 13.09
C ILE A 22 0.92 14.53 11.68
N ALA A 23 0.50 13.31 11.36
CA ALA A 23 0.70 12.73 10.04
C ALA A 23 0.01 13.54 8.92
N LYS A 24 -1.12 14.20 9.23
CA LYS A 24 -1.88 15.01 8.27
C LYS A 24 -1.39 16.45 8.18
N ASN A 25 -1.09 17.09 9.31
CA ASN A 25 -0.87 18.54 9.40
C ASN A 25 0.45 18.95 10.06
N GLY A 26 1.16 18.01 10.71
CA GLY A 26 2.41 18.29 11.42
C GLY A 26 3.59 18.59 10.49
N ILE A 27 4.71 18.97 11.09
CA ILE A 27 5.97 19.19 10.36
C ILE A 27 6.39 17.86 9.72
N GLY A 28 6.72 17.88 8.43
CA GLY A 28 7.05 16.67 7.68
C GLY A 28 5.84 15.90 7.13
N SER A 29 4.60 16.26 7.46
CA SER A 29 3.37 15.62 6.94
C SER A 29 3.33 15.55 5.41
N LYS A 30 3.73 16.62 4.71
CA LYS A 30 3.84 16.64 3.25
C LYS A 30 4.86 15.62 2.72
N TYR A 31 6.00 15.47 3.38
CA TYR A 31 7.01 14.48 3.00
C TYR A 31 6.52 13.06 3.27
N LEU A 32 5.88 12.81 4.41
CA LEU A 32 5.28 11.52 4.76
C LEU A 32 4.18 11.13 3.75
N GLN A 33 3.30 12.07 3.39
CA GLN A 33 2.26 11.83 2.39
C GLN A 33 2.85 11.56 1.01
N LYS A 34 3.89 12.31 0.61
CA LYS A 34 4.59 12.08 -0.65
C LYS A 34 5.24 10.70 -0.68
N ALA A 35 5.97 10.31 0.37
CA ALA A 35 6.59 8.99 0.48
C ALA A 35 5.54 7.87 0.43
N LYS A 36 4.46 7.96 1.22
CA LYS A 36 3.35 6.98 1.18
C LYS A 36 2.73 6.87 -0.21
N LYS A 37 2.52 8.00 -0.90
CA LYS A 37 2.01 8.02 -2.26
C LYS A 37 2.98 7.33 -3.22
N THR A 38 4.26 7.69 -3.21
CA THR A 38 5.29 7.07 -4.05
C THR A 38 5.37 5.56 -3.83
N HIS A 39 5.40 5.10 -2.58
CA HIS A 39 5.42 3.66 -2.28
C HIS A 39 4.19 2.92 -2.84
N ARG A 40 3.00 3.52 -2.69
CA ARG A 40 1.78 2.93 -3.26
C ARG A 40 1.82 2.90 -4.79
N ASP A 41 2.26 3.99 -5.42
CA ASP A 41 2.33 4.10 -6.88
C ASP A 41 3.34 3.10 -7.46
N VAL A 42 4.48 2.89 -6.78
CA VAL A 42 5.46 1.84 -7.12
C VAL A 42 4.86 0.45 -6.99
N ASN A 43 4.17 0.14 -5.89
CA ASN A 43 3.53 -1.16 -5.71
C ASN A 43 2.48 -1.44 -6.80
N LEU A 44 1.69 -0.42 -7.17
CA LEU A 44 0.71 -0.52 -8.26
C LEU A 44 1.40 -0.76 -9.61
N ALA A 45 2.48 -0.02 -9.89
CA ALA A 45 3.25 -0.21 -11.12
C ALA A 45 3.87 -1.61 -11.21
N LEU A 46 4.42 -2.12 -10.11
CA LEU A 46 4.97 -3.47 -10.03
C LEU A 46 3.89 -4.53 -10.25
N ALA A 47 2.74 -4.39 -9.59
CA ALA A 47 1.62 -5.31 -9.78
C ALA A 47 1.11 -5.30 -11.23
N ALA A 48 0.91 -4.11 -11.81
CA ALA A 48 0.43 -3.97 -13.19
C ALA A 48 1.44 -4.53 -14.20
N SER A 49 2.72 -4.20 -14.08
CA SER A 49 3.77 -4.70 -14.97
C SER A 49 3.95 -6.22 -14.84
N GLY A 50 3.85 -6.78 -13.63
CA GLY A 50 3.86 -8.21 -13.41
C GLY A 50 2.71 -8.93 -14.13
N LEU A 51 1.48 -8.40 -14.04
CA LEU A 51 0.33 -8.94 -14.77
C LEU A 51 0.53 -8.90 -16.28
N VAL A 52 0.99 -7.76 -16.82
CA VAL A 52 1.27 -7.60 -18.25
C VAL A 52 2.35 -8.60 -18.70
N ALA A 53 3.41 -8.78 -17.92
CA ALA A 53 4.46 -9.75 -18.22
C ALA A 53 3.93 -11.19 -18.27
N ILE A 54 3.12 -11.60 -17.30
CA ILE A 54 2.52 -12.95 -17.28
C ILE A 54 1.65 -13.18 -18.52
N VAL A 55 0.78 -12.23 -18.86
CA VAL A 55 -0.09 -12.33 -20.05
C VAL A 55 0.74 -12.38 -21.33
N GLY A 56 1.76 -11.52 -21.44
CA GLY A 56 2.67 -11.48 -22.58
C GLY A 56 3.41 -12.82 -22.78
N ILE A 57 3.95 -13.40 -21.70
CA ILE A 57 4.62 -14.71 -21.73
C ILE A 57 3.65 -15.81 -22.15
N ALA A 58 2.44 -15.83 -21.59
CA ALA A 58 1.43 -16.84 -21.91
C ALA A 58 1.02 -16.77 -23.39
N LEU A 59 0.80 -15.57 -23.93
CA LEU A 59 0.51 -15.37 -25.34
C LEU A 59 1.67 -15.78 -26.23
N TRP A 60 2.90 -15.40 -25.88
CA TRP A 60 4.10 -15.77 -26.63
C TRP A 60 4.25 -17.29 -26.71
N TYR A 61 4.08 -18.00 -25.60
CA TYR A 61 4.13 -19.46 -25.56
C TYR A 61 3.06 -20.10 -26.47
N LYS A 62 1.82 -19.59 -26.40
CA LYS A 62 0.70 -20.05 -27.24
C LYS A 62 0.95 -19.84 -28.73
N PHE A 63 1.52 -18.69 -29.13
CA PHE A 63 1.81 -18.40 -30.54
C PHE A 63 3.03 -19.14 -31.07
N LYS A 64 4.02 -19.43 -30.22
CA LYS A 64 5.18 -20.23 -30.61
C LYS A 64 4.79 -21.67 -30.95
N GLY A 65 3.99 -22.33 -30.11
CA GLY A 65 3.54 -23.71 -30.36
C GLY A 65 2.70 -23.84 -31.65
N LYS A 66 1.97 -22.79 -32.03
CA LYS A 66 1.16 -22.75 -33.25
C LYS A 66 1.96 -22.55 -34.55
N LYS A 67 3.26 -22.28 -34.45
CA LYS A 67 4.17 -22.05 -35.59
C LYS A 67 5.00 -23.29 -35.94
N GLU A 68 4.98 -24.31 -35.07
CA GLU A 68 5.69 -25.58 -35.21
C GLU A 68 4.76 -26.74 -35.65
N GLU A 69 3.44 -26.50 -35.75
CA GLU A 69 2.44 -27.33 -36.46
C GLU A 69 2.17 -26.79 -37.88
#